data_AF-A0A415NDH6-F1
#
_entry.id   AF-A0A415NDH6-F1
#
_cell.length_a   1.000
_cell.length_b   1.000
_cell.length_c   1.000
_cell.angle_alpha   90.00
_cell.angle_beta   90.00
_cell.angle_gamma   90.00
#
_symmetry.space_group_name_H-M   'P 1'
#
loop_
_entity.id
_entity.type
_entity.pdbx_description
1 polymer ?
#
loop_
_entity_poly.entity_id
_entity_poly.type
_entity_poly.pdbx_seq_one_letter_code
_entity_poly.pdbx_strand_id
1 'polypeptide(L)'
;MLLAMNVLKNSEEIHEENLKADSYTRILKNSISYVVLYKMICEEIINHFEEFPKERVEEFKFVLRFLPVIHQNLISDNLGTYKLAEVIKEKIEADKVSGNKAVISEFEKFLSVYLYCDIKGDGYKAIMGDFIKNINKTYIADSCFFKLLAYYYSSTTPSDDNSIVNLLADLYIKVNANKNSNKRINKSALIQKFKKEKAELE
;
A
#
# COMPACT_ATOMS: atom_id res chain seq x y z
N MET A 1 -14.21 14.58 0.27
CA MET A 1 -12.91 13.91 0.48
C MET A 1 -11.84 14.44 -0.46
N LEU A 2 -11.97 14.27 -1.78
CA LEU A 2 -10.95 14.72 -2.76
C LEU A 2 -10.64 16.23 -2.68
N LEU A 3 -11.65 17.07 -2.44
CA LEU A 3 -11.42 18.50 -2.22
C LEU A 3 -10.48 18.77 -1.03
N ALA A 4 -10.70 18.11 0.10
CA ALA A 4 -9.85 18.27 1.29
C ALA A 4 -8.42 17.78 1.04
N MET A 5 -8.25 16.68 0.29
CA MET A 5 -6.95 16.19 -0.17
C MET A 5 -6.22 17.25 -1.00
N ASN A 6 -6.89 17.79 -2.01
CA ASN A 6 -6.31 18.80 -2.90
C ASN A 6 -6.02 20.13 -2.18
N VAL A 7 -6.85 20.54 -1.22
CA VAL A 7 -6.57 21.72 -0.38
C VAL A 7 -5.32 21.48 0.46
N LEU A 8 -5.22 20.32 1.15
CA LEU A 8 -4.04 20.00 1.98
C LEU A 8 -2.75 19.92 1.15
N LYS A 9 -2.82 19.30 -0.04
CA LYS A 9 -1.68 19.17 -0.96
C LYS A 9 -1.09 20.51 -1.39
N ASN A 10 -1.91 21.57 -1.42
CA ASN A 10 -1.53 22.90 -1.91
C ASN A 10 -1.41 23.96 -0.79
N SER A 11 -1.42 23.58 0.48
CA SER A 11 -1.38 24.52 1.61
C SER A 11 0.03 24.74 2.17
N GLU A 12 1.02 24.94 1.29
CA GLU A 12 2.42 25.20 1.68
C GLU A 12 2.56 26.34 2.68
N GLU A 13 1.84 27.43 2.45
CA GLU A 13 1.89 28.68 3.22
C GLU A 13 1.22 28.59 4.60
N ILE A 14 0.61 27.46 4.95
CA ILE A 14 0.09 27.26 6.29
C ILE A 14 1.24 26.90 7.22
N HIS A 15 1.47 27.77 8.19
CA HIS A 15 2.48 27.65 9.25
C HIS A 15 1.88 27.34 10.63
N GLU A 16 0.56 27.18 10.72
CA GLU A 16 -0.10 26.77 11.96
C GLU A 16 0.39 25.38 12.39
N GLU A 17 0.91 25.31 13.61
CA GLU A 17 1.49 24.09 14.17
C GLU A 17 0.47 22.96 14.18
N ASN A 18 0.89 21.75 13.82
CA ASN A 18 0.08 20.53 13.78
C ASN A 18 -1.12 20.53 12.82
N LEU A 19 -1.53 21.66 12.23
CA LEU A 19 -2.74 21.70 11.37
C LEU A 19 -2.63 20.74 10.19
N LYS A 20 -1.45 20.68 9.54
CA LYS A 20 -1.21 19.77 8.41
C LYS A 20 -1.23 18.30 8.84
N ALA A 21 -0.62 17.98 9.98
CA ALA A 21 -0.58 16.62 10.52
C ALA A 21 -1.97 16.12 10.96
N ASP A 22 -2.74 16.97 11.62
CA ASP A 22 -4.11 16.69 12.01
C ASP A 22 -5.02 16.54 10.79
N SER A 23 -4.88 17.44 9.82
CA SER A 23 -5.63 17.39 8.56
C SER A 23 -5.31 16.11 7.78
N TYR A 24 -4.03 15.76 7.65
CA TYR A 24 -3.60 14.52 7.01
C TYR A 24 -4.23 13.30 7.69
N THR A 25 -4.14 13.22 9.02
CA THR A 25 -4.69 12.09 9.80
C THR A 25 -6.21 12.00 9.66
N ARG A 26 -6.93 13.13 9.69
CA ARG A 26 -8.39 13.18 9.51
C ARG A 26 -8.80 12.76 8.10
N ILE A 27 -8.11 13.26 7.08
CA ILE A 27 -8.36 12.89 5.68
C ILE A 27 -8.12 11.40 5.48
N LEU A 28 -7.02 10.87 6.02
CA LEU A 28 -6.68 9.45 5.90
C LEU A 28 -7.76 8.56 6.52
N LYS A 29 -8.19 8.86 7.75
CA LYS A 29 -9.26 8.13 8.45
C LYS A 29 -10.58 8.17 7.68
N ASN A 30 -10.99 9.36 7.23
CA ASN A 30 -12.22 9.50 6.45
C ASN A 30 -12.13 8.76 5.11
N SER A 31 -10.94 8.70 4.51
CA SER A 31 -10.73 7.93 3.27
C SER A 31 -10.85 6.42 3.50
N ILE A 32 -10.38 5.93 4.64
CA ILE A 32 -10.53 4.54 5.05
C ILE A 32 -12.02 4.23 5.27
N SER A 33 -12.75 5.09 5.97
CA SER A 33 -14.20 4.92 6.16
C SER A 33 -14.94 4.86 4.81
N TYR A 34 -14.57 5.73 3.87
CA TYR A 34 -15.15 5.73 2.52
C TYR A 34 -14.94 4.40 1.79
N VAL A 35 -13.70 3.90 1.73
CA VAL A 35 -13.41 2.66 0.98
C VAL A 35 -13.98 1.42 1.67
N VAL A 36 -14.05 1.40 3.01
CA VAL A 36 -14.71 0.33 3.76
C VAL A 36 -16.21 0.32 3.46
N LEU A 37 -16.87 1.49 3.49
CA LEU A 37 -18.28 1.59 3.13
C LEU A 37 -18.54 1.15 1.68
N TYR A 38 -17.70 1.58 0.74
CA TYR A 38 -17.78 1.16 -0.65
C TYR A 38 -17.68 -0.37 -0.78
N LYS A 39 -16.69 -0.98 -0.12
CA LYS A 39 -16.53 -2.44 -0.11
C LYS A 39 -17.77 -3.14 0.44
N MET A 40 -18.32 -2.66 1.56
CA MET A 40 -19.53 -3.23 2.18
C MET A 40 -20.73 -3.17 1.22
N ILE A 41 -20.93 -2.04 0.54
CA ILE A 41 -22.01 -1.90 -0.45
C ILE A 41 -21.82 -2.87 -1.61
N CYS A 42 -20.59 -3.01 -2.13
CA CYS A 42 -20.31 -3.96 -3.20
C CYS A 42 -20.56 -5.41 -2.78
N GLU A 43 -20.13 -5.79 -1.57
CA GLU A 43 -20.37 -7.14 -1.02
C GLU A 43 -21.87 -7.40 -0.82
N GLU A 44 -22.62 -6.39 -0.36
CA GLU A 44 -24.08 -6.49 -0.20
C GLU A 44 -24.78 -6.72 -1.53
N ILE A 45 -24.41 -5.96 -2.57
CA ILE A 45 -24.95 -6.12 -3.94
C ILE A 45 -24.63 -7.53 -4.45
N ILE A 46 -23.39 -7.99 -4.32
CA ILE A 46 -22.96 -9.31 -4.80
C ILE A 46 -23.74 -10.45 -4.11
N ASN A 47 -24.02 -10.31 -2.81
CA ASN A 47 -24.65 -11.37 -2.03
C ASN A 47 -26.17 -11.43 -2.20
N HIS A 48 -26.83 -10.32 -2.55
CA HIS A 48 -28.29 -10.21 -2.56
C HIS A 48 -28.92 -9.99 -3.94
N PHE A 49 -28.15 -9.62 -4.97
CA PHE A 49 -28.67 -9.58 -6.34
C PHE A 49 -28.48 -10.93 -7.03
N GLU A 50 -29.53 -11.76 -7.00
CA GLU A 50 -29.59 -13.07 -7.66
C GLU A 50 -29.48 -12.99 -9.20
N GLU A 51 -29.64 -11.80 -9.78
CA GLU A 51 -29.63 -11.57 -11.22
C GLU A 51 -28.21 -11.54 -11.84
N PHE A 52 -27.15 -11.50 -11.03
CA PHE A 52 -25.80 -11.48 -11.57
C PHE A 52 -25.34 -12.87 -12.04
N PRO A 53 -24.88 -13.01 -13.30
CA PRO A 53 -24.18 -14.21 -13.74
C PRO A 53 -22.98 -14.52 -12.82
N LYS A 54 -22.73 -15.81 -12.55
CA LYS A 54 -21.67 -16.24 -11.62
C LYS A 54 -20.29 -15.70 -12.01
N GLU A 55 -20.01 -15.64 -13.31
CA GLU A 55 -18.76 -15.11 -13.86
C GLU A 55 -18.56 -13.65 -13.43
N ARG A 56 -19.64 -12.85 -13.50
CA ARG A 56 -19.61 -11.44 -13.14
C ARG A 56 -19.41 -11.22 -11.65
N VAL A 57 -20.00 -12.07 -10.82
CA VAL A 57 -19.76 -12.09 -9.36
C VAL A 57 -18.29 -12.34 -9.05
N GLU A 58 -17.67 -13.32 -9.72
CA GLU A 58 -16.25 -13.63 -9.50
C GLU A 58 -15.32 -12.51 -10.00
N GLU A 59 -15.65 -11.86 -11.12
CA GLU A 59 -14.94 -10.65 -11.58
C GLU A 59 -15.01 -9.52 -10.54
N PHE A 60 -16.19 -9.24 -9.98
CA PHE A 60 -16.33 -8.22 -8.94
C PHE A 60 -15.55 -8.57 -7.68
N LYS A 61 -15.63 -9.82 -7.21
CA LYS A 61 -14.84 -10.28 -6.05
C LYS A 61 -13.34 -10.14 -6.32
N PHE A 62 -12.90 -10.40 -7.55
CA PHE A 62 -11.51 -10.20 -7.94
C PHE A 62 -11.13 -8.72 -7.83
N VAL A 63 -11.90 -7.80 -8.41
CA VAL A 63 -11.66 -6.34 -8.30
C VAL A 63 -11.61 -5.87 -6.85
N LEU A 64 -12.50 -6.37 -5.99
CA LEU A 64 -12.50 -6.02 -4.55
C LEU A 64 -11.20 -6.41 -3.82
N ARG A 65 -10.46 -7.41 -4.31
CA ARG A 65 -9.12 -7.74 -3.77
C ARG A 65 -8.08 -6.67 -4.07
N PHE A 66 -8.24 -5.91 -5.16
CA PHE A 66 -7.36 -4.80 -5.54
C PHE A 66 -7.77 -3.48 -4.90
N LEU A 67 -8.92 -3.41 -4.24
CA LEU A 67 -9.46 -2.19 -3.67
C LEU A 67 -8.45 -1.44 -2.77
N PRO A 68 -7.63 -2.08 -1.92
CA PRO A 68 -6.60 -1.36 -1.16
C PRO A 68 -5.59 -0.64 -2.05
N VAL A 69 -5.15 -1.26 -3.15
CA VAL A 69 -4.17 -0.69 -4.10
C VAL A 69 -4.80 0.45 -4.89
N ILE A 70 -6.04 0.25 -5.37
CA ILE A 70 -6.80 1.29 -6.09
C ILE A 70 -6.99 2.52 -5.18
N HIS A 71 -7.38 2.30 -3.93
CA HIS A 71 -7.56 3.39 -2.97
C HIS A 71 -6.25 4.08 -2.61
N GLN A 72 -5.15 3.34 -2.50
CA GLN A 72 -3.84 3.95 -2.27
C GLN A 72 -3.40 4.81 -3.46
N ASN A 73 -3.63 4.38 -4.70
CA ASN A 73 -3.36 5.19 -5.89
C ASN A 73 -4.22 6.46 -5.91
N LEU A 74 -5.52 6.36 -5.56
CA LEU A 74 -6.39 7.53 -5.41
C LEU A 74 -5.80 8.55 -4.41
N ILE A 75 -5.33 8.09 -3.26
CA ILE A 75 -4.65 8.94 -2.27
C ILE A 75 -3.37 9.53 -2.88
N SER A 76 -2.56 8.74 -3.56
CA SER A 76 -1.32 9.19 -4.20
C SER A 76 -1.57 10.31 -5.22
N ASP A 77 -2.58 10.17 -6.07
CA ASP A 77 -2.89 11.19 -7.09
C ASP A 77 -3.31 12.53 -6.46
N ASN A 78 -4.03 12.48 -5.34
CA ASN A 78 -4.68 13.65 -4.73
C ASN A 78 -3.92 14.26 -3.53
N LEU A 79 -3.08 13.47 -2.84
CA LEU A 79 -2.24 13.90 -1.70
C LEU A 79 -0.75 13.73 -1.95
N GLY A 80 -0.35 12.95 -2.94
CA GLY A 80 1.06 12.69 -3.26
C GLY A 80 1.76 13.97 -3.68
N THR A 81 2.55 14.51 -2.77
CA THR A 81 3.46 15.62 -3.01
C THR A 81 4.62 15.55 -2.03
N TYR A 82 5.82 15.89 -2.50
CA TYR A 82 7.01 15.98 -1.63
C TYR A 82 6.85 17.04 -0.53
N LYS A 83 5.97 18.03 -0.74
CA LYS A 83 5.64 19.10 0.23
C LYS A 83 5.05 18.58 1.54
N LEU A 84 4.48 17.38 1.52
CA LEU A 84 3.91 16.70 2.70
C LEU A 84 4.84 15.59 3.23
N ALA A 85 6.07 15.45 2.73
CA ALA A 85 6.96 14.34 3.07
C ALA A 85 7.22 14.25 4.58
N GLU A 86 7.51 15.38 5.24
CA GLU A 86 7.73 15.43 6.69
C GLU A 86 6.48 14.99 7.46
N VAL A 87 5.32 15.55 7.13
CA VAL A 87 4.02 15.21 7.75
C VAL A 87 3.71 13.71 7.61
N ILE A 88 3.94 13.13 6.43
CA ILE A 88 3.70 11.71 6.18
C ILE A 88 4.69 10.85 6.98
N LYS A 89 5.96 11.24 7.03
CA LYS A 89 7.02 10.53 7.76
C LYS A 89 6.74 10.53 9.27
N GLU A 90 6.38 11.68 9.83
CA GLU A 90 6.00 11.80 11.24
C GLU A 90 4.83 10.88 11.59
N LYS A 91 3.80 10.80 10.73
CA LYS A 91 2.69 9.88 10.93
C LYS A 91 3.15 8.42 10.92
N ILE A 92 4.02 8.03 9.99
CA ILE A 92 4.56 6.67 9.91
C ILE A 92 5.32 6.31 11.20
N GLU A 93 6.15 7.21 11.72
CA GLU A 93 6.89 6.97 12.96
C GLU A 93 5.97 6.92 14.18
N ALA A 94 4.99 7.83 14.27
CA ALA A 94 3.99 7.82 15.33
C ALA A 94 3.19 6.50 15.36
N ASP A 95 2.89 5.93 14.19
CA ASP A 95 2.17 4.65 14.04
C ASP A 95 2.98 3.42 14.46
N LYS A 96 4.30 3.55 14.68
CA LYS A 96 5.15 2.49 15.23
C LYS A 96 5.12 2.45 16.76
N VAL A 97 5.01 3.61 17.40
CA VAL A 97 5.17 3.79 18.87
C VAL A 97 3.85 3.58 19.63
N SER A 98 2.77 3.21 18.93
CA SER A 98 1.44 3.04 19.51
C SER A 98 1.35 1.80 20.42
N GLY A 99 1.86 1.89 21.65
CA GLY A 99 1.40 1.08 22.77
C GLY A 99 0.01 1.53 23.22
N ASN A 100 -0.84 0.60 23.70
CA ASN A 100 -2.20 0.69 24.32
C ASN A 100 -3.22 1.78 23.87
N LYS A 101 -2.90 2.73 22.99
CA LYS A 101 -3.84 3.58 22.25
C LYS A 101 -4.33 2.82 21.02
N ALA A 102 -5.52 3.18 20.55
CA ALA A 102 -6.25 2.56 19.45
C ALA A 102 -5.32 1.95 18.39
N VAL A 103 -5.36 0.62 18.26
CA VAL A 103 -4.49 -0.15 17.36
C VAL A 103 -4.66 0.38 15.94
N ILE A 104 -3.63 1.06 15.42
CA ILE A 104 -3.63 1.55 14.04
C ILE A 104 -3.61 0.35 13.10
N SER A 105 -4.58 0.32 12.18
CA SER A 105 -4.74 -0.80 11.26
C SER A 105 -3.55 -0.91 10.29
N GLU A 106 -3.20 -2.12 9.87
CA GLU A 106 -2.17 -2.33 8.83
C GLU A 106 -2.55 -1.66 7.50
N PHE A 107 -3.85 -1.47 7.24
CA PHE A 107 -4.32 -0.74 6.07
C PHE A 107 -3.98 0.75 6.15
N GLU A 108 -4.21 1.39 7.30
CA GLU A 108 -3.83 2.79 7.51
C GLU A 108 -2.31 3.00 7.35
N LYS A 109 -1.51 2.08 7.90
CA LYS A 109 -0.06 2.07 7.74
C LYS A 109 0.35 1.90 6.28
N PHE A 110 -0.27 0.94 5.57
CA PHE A 110 -0.04 0.70 4.15
C PHE A 110 -0.24 1.98 3.32
N LEU A 111 -1.34 2.70 3.54
CA LEU A 111 -1.64 3.94 2.81
C LEU A 111 -0.54 4.99 3.00
N SER A 112 -0.10 5.23 4.24
CA SER A 112 0.95 6.24 4.51
C SER A 112 2.32 5.81 4.00
N VAL A 113 2.71 4.55 4.24
CA VAL A 113 4.01 4.01 3.78
C VAL A 113 4.12 4.10 2.26
N TYR A 114 3.11 3.63 1.52
CA TYR A 114 3.17 3.66 0.06
C TYR A 114 2.95 5.05 -0.55
N LEU A 115 2.25 5.95 0.15
CA LEU A 115 2.24 7.36 -0.23
C LEU A 115 3.65 7.97 -0.13
N TYR A 116 4.39 7.67 0.96
CA TYR A 116 5.77 8.12 1.14
C TYR A 116 6.73 7.51 0.10
N CYS A 117 6.52 6.25 -0.28
CA CYS A 117 7.24 5.61 -1.37
C CYS A 117 6.97 6.26 -2.72
N ASP A 118 5.70 6.57 -3.02
CA ASP A 118 5.30 7.18 -4.30
C ASP A 118 5.94 8.57 -4.51
N ILE A 119 6.06 9.36 -3.44
CA ILE A 119 6.74 10.66 -3.47
C ILE A 119 8.27 10.56 -3.36
N LYS A 120 8.82 9.34 -3.30
CA LYS A 120 10.26 9.05 -3.09
C LYS A 120 10.86 9.79 -1.89
N GLY A 121 10.13 9.83 -0.78
CA GLY A 121 10.61 10.48 0.44
C GLY A 121 11.93 9.90 0.96
N ASP A 122 12.73 10.69 1.65
CA ASP A 122 14.06 10.28 2.09
C ASP A 122 14.02 9.00 2.92
N GLY A 123 14.80 7.99 2.53
CA GLY A 123 14.86 6.69 3.18
C GLY A 123 13.65 5.78 2.92
N TYR A 124 12.77 6.09 1.95
CA TYR A 124 11.54 5.33 1.69
C TYR A 124 11.75 3.82 1.55
N LYS A 125 12.85 3.38 0.92
CA LYS A 125 13.16 1.94 0.76
C LYS A 125 13.32 1.21 2.10
N ALA A 126 13.95 1.87 3.08
CA ALA A 126 14.14 1.30 4.41
C ALA A 126 12.81 1.23 5.17
N ILE A 127 12.00 2.29 5.08
CA ILE A 127 10.65 2.34 5.66
C ILE A 127 9.75 1.25 5.04
N MET A 128 9.79 1.09 3.72
CA MET A 128 9.06 0.05 3.01
C MET A 128 9.50 -1.36 3.46
N GLY A 129 10.81 -1.59 3.59
CA GLY A 129 11.34 -2.85 4.08
C GLY A 129 10.95 -3.17 5.52
N ASP A 130 10.97 -2.17 6.40
CA ASP A 130 10.50 -2.30 7.78
C ASP A 130 9.01 -2.64 7.85
N PHE A 131 8.18 -1.95 7.04
CA PHE A 131 6.75 -2.25 6.96
C PHE A 131 6.50 -3.71 6.54
N ILE A 132 7.14 -4.17 5.45
CA ILE A 132 7.00 -5.54 4.92
C ILE A 132 7.31 -6.61 5.97
N LYS A 133 8.35 -6.41 6.79
CA LYS A 133 8.72 -7.35 7.86
C LYS A 133 7.62 -7.50 8.91
N ASN A 134 6.85 -6.45 9.16
CA ASN A 134 5.86 -6.38 10.23
C ASN A 134 4.40 -6.65 9.79
N ILE A 135 4.15 -6.92 8.50
CA ILE A 135 2.81 -7.28 8.00
C ILE A 135 2.33 -8.60 8.60
N ASN A 136 1.07 -8.66 9.02
CA ASN A 136 0.42 -9.87 9.51
C ASN A 136 -0.85 -10.21 8.73
N LYS A 137 -1.45 -9.25 8.02
CA LYS A 137 -2.66 -9.48 7.23
C LYS A 137 -2.32 -9.83 5.79
N THR A 138 -2.81 -10.98 5.31
CA THR A 138 -2.58 -11.45 3.94
C THR A 138 -3.02 -10.45 2.88
N TYR A 139 -4.17 -9.80 3.04
CA TYR A 139 -4.65 -8.81 2.05
C TYR A 139 -3.73 -7.58 1.95
N ILE A 140 -3.04 -7.21 3.04
CA ILE A 140 -2.03 -6.15 3.03
C ILE A 140 -0.76 -6.64 2.34
N ALA A 141 -0.35 -7.89 2.59
CA ALA A 141 0.78 -8.49 1.89
C ALA A 141 0.54 -8.56 0.37
N ASP A 142 -0.65 -8.96 -0.06
CA ASP A 142 -1.04 -8.98 -1.48
C ASP A 142 -0.98 -7.55 -2.08
N SER A 143 -1.49 -6.55 -1.34
CA SER A 143 -1.44 -5.15 -1.77
C SER A 143 -0.01 -4.61 -1.91
N CYS A 144 0.86 -4.96 -0.96
CA CYS A 144 2.29 -4.63 -1.01
C CYS A 144 2.97 -5.30 -2.21
N PHE A 145 2.62 -6.56 -2.49
CA PHE A 145 3.16 -7.30 -3.63
C PHE A 145 2.83 -6.59 -4.93
N PHE A 146 1.58 -6.18 -5.14
CA PHE A 146 1.18 -5.44 -6.35
C PHE A 146 1.90 -4.10 -6.48
N LYS A 147 2.02 -3.31 -5.40
CA LYS A 147 2.76 -2.04 -5.45
C LYS A 147 4.23 -2.24 -5.77
N LEU A 148 4.90 -3.22 -5.13
CA LEU A 148 6.29 -3.55 -5.43
C LEU A 148 6.47 -4.03 -6.87
N LEU A 149 5.53 -4.83 -7.38
CA LEU A 149 5.55 -5.30 -8.77
C LEU A 149 5.47 -4.11 -9.73
N ALA A 150 4.54 -3.18 -9.48
CA ALA A 150 4.41 -1.95 -10.26
C ALA A 150 5.70 -1.11 -10.20
N TYR A 151 6.32 -0.96 -9.03
CA TYR A 151 7.61 -0.25 -8.90
C TYR A 151 8.74 -0.96 -9.63
N TYR A 152 8.78 -2.30 -9.61
CA TYR A 152 9.83 -3.07 -10.27
C TYR A 152 9.77 -2.92 -11.80
N TYR A 153 8.57 -2.97 -12.37
CA TYR A 153 8.37 -2.79 -13.82
C TYR A 153 8.47 -1.34 -14.29
N SER A 154 8.23 -0.35 -13.42
CA SER A 154 8.39 1.07 -13.74
C SER A 154 9.76 1.65 -13.38
N SER A 155 10.59 0.88 -12.67
CA SER A 155 11.92 1.33 -12.26
C SER A 155 12.86 1.42 -13.46
N THR A 156 13.62 2.52 -13.49
CA THR A 156 14.56 2.87 -14.57
C THR A 156 16.02 2.71 -14.16
N THR A 157 16.31 2.30 -12.91
CA THR A 157 17.68 2.16 -12.41
C THR A 157 17.96 0.75 -11.87
N PRO A 158 19.15 0.18 -12.15
CA PRO A 158 19.51 -1.13 -11.61
C PRO A 158 19.54 -1.18 -10.08
N SER A 159 19.83 -0.06 -9.41
CA SER A 159 19.85 0.03 -7.95
C SER A 159 18.44 -0.10 -7.36
N ASP A 160 17.47 0.59 -7.96
CA ASP A 160 16.06 0.48 -7.58
C ASP A 160 15.53 -0.92 -7.85
N ASP A 161 15.79 -1.47 -9.05
CA ASP A 161 15.41 -2.82 -9.44
C ASP A 161 15.89 -3.87 -8.43
N ASN A 162 17.18 -3.83 -8.10
CA ASN A 162 17.76 -4.77 -7.15
C ASN A 162 17.18 -4.60 -5.74
N SER A 163 16.88 -3.37 -5.33
CA SER A 163 16.26 -3.12 -4.02
C SER A 163 14.83 -3.67 -3.97
N ILE A 164 14.04 -3.39 -5.00
CA ILE A 164 12.62 -3.75 -5.08
C ILE A 164 12.45 -5.27 -5.25
N VAL A 165 13.24 -5.92 -6.12
CA VAL A 165 13.16 -7.38 -6.33
C VAL A 165 13.53 -8.17 -5.07
N ASN A 166 14.47 -7.65 -4.27
CA ASN A 166 14.79 -8.24 -2.98
C ASN A 166 13.60 -8.18 -2.02
N LEU A 167 12.92 -7.02 -1.95
CA LEU A 167 11.72 -6.84 -1.13
C LEU A 167 10.54 -7.70 -1.61
N LEU A 168 10.36 -7.84 -2.93
CA LEU A 168 9.38 -8.76 -3.53
C LEU A 168 9.63 -10.20 -3.08
N ALA A 169 10.88 -10.66 -3.15
CA ALA A 169 11.25 -12.00 -2.74
C ALA A 169 11.06 -12.22 -1.23
N ASP A 170 11.41 -11.23 -0.40
CA ASP A 170 11.21 -11.29 1.06
C ASP A 170 9.73 -11.39 1.42
N LEU A 171 8.89 -10.56 0.79
CA LEU A 171 7.44 -10.59 0.97
C LEU A 171 6.85 -11.93 0.54
N TYR A 172 7.25 -12.45 -0.62
CA TYR A 172 6.80 -13.75 -1.12
C TYR A 172 7.15 -14.89 -0.15
N ILE A 173 8.39 -14.91 0.35
CA ILE A 173 8.84 -15.92 1.32
C ILE A 173 8.02 -15.80 2.60
N LYS A 174 7.85 -14.59 3.15
CA LYS A 174 7.08 -14.36 4.37
C LYS A 174 5.65 -14.90 4.29
N VAL A 175 4.95 -14.64 3.18
CA VAL A 175 3.56 -15.11 2.98
C VAL A 175 3.47 -16.63 2.82
N ASN A 176 4.51 -17.28 2.31
CA ASN A 176 4.50 -18.71 1.96
C ASN A 176 5.30 -19.61 2.92
N ALA A 177 6.08 -19.05 3.84
CA ALA A 177 6.93 -19.79 4.78
C ALA A 177 6.14 -20.81 5.61
N ASN A 178 4.92 -20.48 6.02
CA ASN A 178 4.08 -21.34 6.85
C ASN A 178 3.26 -22.38 6.05
N LYS A 179 3.19 -22.25 4.71
CA LYS A 179 2.42 -23.18 3.86
C LYS A 179 3.23 -24.41 3.43
N ASN A 180 4.55 -24.30 3.43
CA ASN A 180 5.48 -25.34 2.97
C ASN A 180 6.43 -25.73 4.11
N SER A 181 5.90 -26.44 5.11
CA SER A 181 6.60 -26.77 6.36
C SER A 181 7.95 -27.50 6.19
N ASN A 182 8.25 -28.05 5.01
CA ASN A 182 9.50 -28.80 4.75
C ASN A 182 10.35 -28.30 3.56
N LYS A 183 9.97 -27.21 2.86
CA LYS A 183 10.73 -26.75 1.68
C LYS A 183 11.18 -25.31 1.85
N ARG A 184 12.46 -25.13 2.21
CA ARG A 184 13.11 -23.82 2.25
C ARG A 184 13.00 -23.18 0.87
N ILE A 185 12.28 -22.06 0.79
CA ILE A 185 12.14 -21.28 -0.43
C ILE A 185 13.50 -20.62 -0.73
N ASN A 186 14.06 -20.88 -1.92
CA ASN A 186 15.34 -20.30 -2.34
C ASN A 186 15.12 -18.88 -2.86
N LYS A 187 15.50 -17.87 -2.05
CA LYS A 187 15.38 -16.44 -2.40
C LYS A 187 16.11 -16.09 -3.70
N SER A 188 17.33 -16.60 -3.89
CA SER A 188 18.12 -16.32 -5.10
C SER A 188 17.44 -16.84 -6.36
N ALA A 189 16.84 -18.04 -6.30
CA ALA A 189 16.08 -18.58 -7.42
C ALA A 189 14.83 -17.75 -7.76
N LEU A 190 14.10 -17.26 -6.74
CA LEU A 190 12.97 -16.35 -6.94
C LEU A 190 13.38 -15.03 -7.58
N ILE A 191 14.48 -14.42 -7.11
CA ILE A 191 15.00 -13.18 -7.69
C ILE A 191 15.37 -13.39 -9.15
N GLN A 192 16.04 -14.50 -9.49
CA GLN A 192 16.37 -14.81 -10.88
C GLN A 192 15.13 -15.01 -11.75
N LYS A 193 14.08 -15.62 -11.21
CA LYS A 193 12.79 -15.74 -11.91
C LYS A 193 12.21 -14.37 -12.23
N PHE A 194 12.10 -13.47 -11.25
CA PHE A 194 11.57 -12.11 -11.49
C PHE A 194 12.43 -11.29 -12.46
N LYS A 195 13.75 -11.47 -12.43
CA LYS A 195 14.67 -10.83 -13.39
C LYS A 195 14.45 -11.33 -14.82
N LYS A 196 14.28 -12.64 -14.99
CA LYS A 196 13.97 -13.25 -16.29
C LYS A 196 12.64 -12.76 -16.84
N GLU A 197 11.59 -12.74 -16.01
CA GLU A 197 10.25 -12.27 -16.41
C GLU A 197 10.25 -10.80 -16.86
N LYS A 198 11.02 -9.92 -16.19
CA LYS A 198 11.17 -8.52 -16.63
C LYS A 198 11.89 -8.40 -17.97
N ALA A 199 12.98 -9.14 -18.16
CA ALA A 199 13.73 -9.12 -19.41
C ALA A 199 12.96 -9.69 -20.62
N GLU A 200 11.92 -10.50 -20.39
CA GLU A 200 11.04 -11.01 -21.46
C GLU A 200 9.97 -9.99 -21.90
N LEU A 201 9.76 -8.92 -21.13
CA LEU A 201 8.78 -7.86 -21.40
C LEU A 201 9.42 -6.57 -21.97
N GLU A 202 10.75 -6.49 -21.99
CA GLU A 202 11.56 -5.40 -22.58
C GLU A 202 12.00 -5.74 -24.01
#